data_AF-A0A7C6NSN9-F1
#
_entry.id   AF-A0A7C6NSN9-F1
#
_cell.length_a   1.000
_cell.length_b   1.000
_cell.length_c   1.000
_cell.angle_alpha   90.00
_cell.angle_beta   90.00
_cell.angle_gamma   90.00
#
_symmetry.space_group_name_H-M   'P 1'
#
loop_
_entity.id
_entity.type
_entity.pdbx_description
1 polymer ?
#
loop_
_entity_poly.entity_id
_entity_poly.type
_entity_poly.pdbx_seq_one_letter_code
_entity_poly.pdbx_strand_id
1 'polypeptide(L)'
;MKKISKLLLVLLMGALLLSACKGTVPVPENMSTQASKEETDEPIEIELTDPAVESELGSKSAEDIFALTRTSTDPLTTDDNRMACTPGEPLFAPLSDEIRVQYQIPDIPEVSEEDWVLGSEDALMTIIFYTDFQCPYCALFASESHKLLETYPDDVRLVYRPLPLSFHNLAPLAAQAAEAAGLQGKFWEMHDHIFAKQQDWNSLTIEGFTEWLNDAAEELGLDVEQFSADVVSEEIVNKITEQTEFHLSLGINATPSLFINGYPWQQSWYASTLGLVVDTMKAEAKLSFECPPFVIDPEKTYIATMETEKGKMVFELYPNVAPLAVNSFVYLSQSGFYDGVTFHRVLQDFMAQGGDPTGSGMSGPGYTYAEETHPELLFDQPYMLAVAKTNAPSSSGSQFFITFEPAEWLNGGYTIMGRLIEGVDVLKSITLRDPSAQPAPDFEGDKIIRITIEEN
;
A
#
# COMPACT_ATOMS: atom_id res chain seq x y z
N MET A 1 12.08 11.16 -19.44
CA MET A 1 11.53 9.80 -19.24
C MET A 1 10.07 9.94 -18.86
N LYS A 2 9.17 9.16 -19.47
CA LYS A 2 7.72 9.31 -19.27
C LYS A 2 7.37 8.96 -17.81
N LYS A 3 6.60 9.83 -17.13
CA LYS A 3 6.11 9.61 -15.77
C LYS A 3 5.27 8.32 -15.76
N ILE A 4 5.69 7.33 -14.99
CA ILE A 4 4.89 6.13 -14.73
C ILE A 4 4.11 6.44 -13.44
N SER A 5 2.77 6.40 -13.50
CA SER A 5 1.94 6.53 -12.29
C SER A 5 2.27 5.41 -11.30
N LYS A 6 2.40 5.75 -10.01
CA LYS A 6 2.71 4.79 -8.92
C LYS A 6 1.79 3.57 -8.95
N LEU A 7 0.50 3.77 -9.18
CA LEU A 7 -0.49 2.69 -9.23
C LEU A 7 -0.34 1.79 -10.45
N LEU A 8 0.12 2.33 -11.58
CA LEU A 8 0.33 1.55 -12.80
C LEU A 8 1.58 0.67 -12.74
N LEU A 9 2.59 1.09 -11.99
CA LEU A 9 3.70 0.21 -11.60
C LEU A 9 3.21 -0.92 -10.66
N VAL A 10 2.22 -0.64 -9.82
CA VAL A 10 1.58 -1.61 -8.91
C VAL A 10 0.65 -2.59 -9.63
N LEU A 11 -0.10 -2.13 -10.64
CA LEU A 11 -1.09 -2.92 -11.38
C LEU A 11 -0.48 -3.80 -12.49
N LEU A 12 0.58 -3.34 -13.18
CA LEU A 12 1.23 -4.14 -14.23
C LEU A 12 2.11 -5.28 -13.69
N MET A 13 2.52 -5.21 -12.42
CA MET A 13 3.50 -6.14 -11.85
C MET A 13 2.87 -7.35 -11.15
N GLY A 14 1.55 -7.60 -11.27
CA GLY A 14 0.86 -8.82 -10.82
C GLY A 14 1.61 -9.56 -9.70
N ALA A 15 1.43 -9.10 -8.45
CA ALA A 15 2.31 -9.33 -7.29
C ALA A 15 3.49 -8.35 -7.11
N LEU A 16 3.17 -7.09 -6.80
CA LEU A 16 3.88 -6.47 -5.69
C LEU A 16 3.41 -7.13 -4.39
N LEU A 17 3.94 -8.33 -4.05
CA LEU A 17 4.36 -8.40 -2.64
C LEU A 17 5.36 -7.24 -2.41
N LEU A 18 5.15 -6.55 -1.30
CA LEU A 18 5.91 -5.42 -0.77
C LEU A 18 7.38 -5.45 -1.22
N SER A 19 7.70 -4.65 -2.24
CA SER A 19 9.09 -4.38 -2.64
C SER A 19 9.56 -3.02 -2.19
N ALA A 20 9.30 -2.72 -0.92
CA ALA A 20 10.15 -1.86 -0.12
C ALA A 20 11.33 -2.64 0.53
N CYS A 21 11.36 -3.98 0.45
CA CYS A 21 12.52 -4.84 0.76
C CYS A 21 12.29 -6.26 0.19
N LYS A 22 12.00 -6.37 -1.11
CA LYS A 22 11.88 -7.68 -1.80
C LYS A 22 13.11 -8.11 -2.57
N GLY A 23 14.19 -7.36 -2.46
CA GLY A 23 15.46 -8.06 -2.49
C GLY A 23 15.42 -9.01 -1.30
N THR A 24 15.38 -10.32 -1.55
CA THR A 24 16.24 -11.19 -0.77
C THR A 24 17.63 -10.56 -0.85
N VAL A 25 17.93 -9.62 0.04
CA VAL A 25 19.30 -9.44 0.46
C VAL A 25 19.59 -10.78 1.11
N PRO A 26 20.51 -11.59 0.56
CA PRO A 26 20.89 -12.82 1.21
C PRO A 26 21.41 -12.42 2.60
N VAL A 27 20.60 -12.62 3.63
CA VAL A 27 21.11 -12.73 4.99
C VAL A 27 22.06 -13.92 4.92
N PRO A 28 23.37 -13.76 5.19
CA PRO A 28 24.29 -14.88 5.17
C PRO A 28 23.73 -16.01 6.06
N GLU A 29 23.75 -17.25 5.57
CA GLU A 29 23.18 -18.45 6.25
C GLU A 29 23.80 -18.75 7.64
N ASN A 30 24.71 -17.91 8.15
CA ASN A 30 25.40 -18.09 9.42
C ASN A 30 24.82 -17.31 10.61
N MET A 31 23.60 -16.78 10.52
CA MET A 31 22.88 -16.37 11.73
C MET A 31 22.39 -17.61 12.49
N SER A 32 23.08 -17.92 13.58
CA SER A 32 22.82 -19.06 14.46
C SER A 32 21.41 -19.01 15.06
N THR A 33 20.49 -19.79 14.50
CA THR A 33 19.38 -20.38 15.26
C THR A 33 19.74 -21.81 15.61
N GLN A 34 20.60 -22.03 16.63
CA GLN A 34 20.79 -23.37 17.16
C GLN A 34 19.87 -23.64 18.34
N ALA A 35 18.92 -24.56 18.11
CA ALA A 35 18.67 -25.68 19.02
C ALA A 35 18.04 -26.87 18.28
N SER A 36 18.86 -27.75 17.69
CA SER A 36 18.83 -29.20 17.95
C SER A 36 19.76 -29.98 17.02
N LYS A 37 20.43 -30.97 17.62
CA LYS A 37 21.44 -31.90 17.11
C LYS A 37 20.94 -32.79 15.95
N GLU A 38 21.81 -33.09 14.99
CA GLU A 38 22.26 -34.46 14.70
C GLU A 38 23.51 -34.48 13.80
N GLU A 39 24.43 -35.40 14.12
CA GLU A 39 25.70 -35.72 13.45
C GLU A 39 25.48 -36.38 12.08
N THR A 40 26.35 -36.08 11.10
CA THR A 40 27.14 -37.12 10.40
C THR A 40 28.34 -36.52 9.65
N ASP A 41 29.47 -37.20 9.83
CA ASP A 41 30.82 -37.02 9.28
C ASP A 41 30.92 -37.20 7.74
N GLU A 42 31.60 -36.29 7.05
CA GLU A 42 32.81 -36.56 6.21
C GLU A 42 33.28 -35.29 5.45
N PRO A 43 34.60 -35.09 5.24
CA PRO A 43 35.16 -33.79 4.88
C PRO A 43 35.31 -33.59 3.36
N ILE A 44 34.96 -32.39 2.89
CA ILE A 44 35.40 -31.87 1.58
C ILE A 44 36.30 -30.67 1.84
N GLU A 45 37.56 -30.75 1.42
CA GLU A 45 38.54 -29.66 1.47
C GLU A 45 38.04 -28.46 0.64
N ILE A 46 37.83 -27.32 1.30
CA ILE A 46 37.64 -26.02 0.68
C ILE A 46 38.91 -25.22 0.93
N GLU A 47 39.58 -24.83 -0.16
CA GLU A 47 40.68 -23.86 -0.14
C GLU A 47 40.08 -22.48 0.16
N LEU A 48 40.11 -22.10 1.44
CA LEU A 48 39.70 -20.78 1.92
C LEU A 48 40.69 -19.73 1.41
N THR A 49 40.26 -18.93 0.43
CA THR A 49 40.87 -17.61 0.23
C THR A 49 40.22 -16.65 1.22
N ASP A 50 41.08 -16.06 2.01
CA ASP A 50 40.81 -15.17 3.14
C ASP A 50 40.13 -13.86 2.69
N PRO A 51 38.93 -13.50 3.19
CA PRO A 51 38.39 -12.17 3.06
C PRO A 51 38.39 -11.44 4.41
N ALA A 52 39.47 -11.52 5.18
CA ALA A 52 39.79 -10.50 6.18
C ALA A 52 40.63 -9.40 5.54
N VAL A 53 40.00 -8.54 4.73
CA VAL A 53 40.46 -7.15 4.68
C VAL A 53 39.74 -6.47 5.85
N GLU A 54 40.32 -6.60 7.03
CA GLU A 54 40.04 -5.67 8.13
C GLU A 54 40.29 -4.27 7.59
N SER A 55 39.25 -3.45 7.44
CA SER A 55 39.45 -2.04 7.18
C SER A 55 40.10 -1.44 8.42
N GLU A 56 41.38 -1.05 8.32
CA GLU A 56 42.14 -0.36 9.37
C GLU A 56 41.55 1.02 9.78
N LEU A 57 40.43 1.43 9.18
CA LEU A 57 39.69 2.63 9.57
C LEU A 57 38.70 2.28 10.68
N GLY A 58 39.06 2.58 11.93
CA GLY A 58 38.09 2.60 13.03
C GLY A 58 36.93 3.56 12.74
N SER A 59 35.83 3.42 13.49
CA SER A 59 34.62 4.22 13.34
C SER A 59 34.93 5.72 13.26
N LYS A 60 34.42 6.41 12.23
CA LYS A 60 34.56 7.86 12.11
C LYS A 60 33.82 8.56 13.24
N SER A 61 34.45 9.55 13.85
CA SER A 61 33.77 10.44 14.78
C SER A 61 32.79 11.35 14.01
N ALA A 62 31.88 12.02 14.73
CA ALA A 62 31.02 13.02 14.10
C ALA A 62 31.82 14.16 13.47
N GLU A 63 32.91 14.58 14.10
CA GLU A 63 33.82 15.59 13.56
C GLU A 63 34.42 15.14 12.22
N ASP A 64 34.81 13.86 12.12
CA ASP A 64 35.33 13.28 10.87
C ASP A 64 34.26 13.22 9.78
N ILE A 65 33.00 12.92 10.13
CA ILE A 65 31.88 12.88 9.20
C ILE A 65 31.52 14.30 8.74
N PHE A 66 31.57 15.28 9.63
CA PHE A 66 31.31 16.68 9.30
C PHE A 66 32.40 17.30 8.42
N ALA A 67 33.63 16.76 8.49
CA ALA A 67 34.71 17.13 7.58
C ALA A 67 34.55 16.57 6.16
N LEU A 68 33.66 15.58 5.95
CA LEU A 68 33.38 15.05 4.63
C LEU A 68 32.63 16.08 3.78
N THR A 69 32.88 16.04 2.48
CA THR A 69 32.14 16.84 1.50
C THR A 69 31.29 15.93 0.63
N ARG A 70 30.15 16.42 0.15
CA ARG A 70 29.36 15.67 -0.84
C ARG A 70 30.20 15.21 -2.03
N THR A 71 29.83 14.06 -2.56
CA THR A 71 30.41 13.51 -3.79
C THR A 71 29.76 14.07 -5.05
N SER A 72 28.45 14.36 -4.99
CA SER A 72 27.70 14.94 -6.11
C SER A 72 27.93 16.45 -6.22
N THR A 73 28.03 16.94 -7.46
CA THR A 73 28.07 18.37 -7.78
C THR A 73 26.72 18.93 -8.20
N ASP A 74 25.66 18.12 -8.16
CA ASP A 74 24.34 18.55 -8.59
C ASP A 74 23.80 19.67 -7.69
N PRO A 75 23.04 20.62 -8.24
CA PRO A 75 22.40 21.65 -7.44
C PRO A 75 21.46 21.05 -6.39
N LEU A 76 21.53 21.56 -5.16
CA LEU A 76 20.59 21.18 -4.10
C LEU A 76 19.22 21.83 -4.26
N THR A 77 19.19 22.94 -4.98
CA THR A 77 18.02 23.78 -5.09
C THR A 77 17.73 24.12 -6.54
N THR A 78 16.46 24.31 -6.82
CA THR A 78 15.95 24.93 -8.05
C THR A 78 16.05 26.46 -7.97
N ASP A 79 15.80 27.15 -9.08
CA ASP A 79 15.89 28.62 -9.19
C ASP A 79 14.96 29.37 -8.22
N ASP A 80 13.88 28.73 -7.75
CA ASP A 80 12.92 29.24 -6.77
C ASP A 80 13.24 28.83 -5.31
N ASN A 81 14.48 28.37 -5.05
CA ASN A 81 14.97 27.98 -3.72
C ASN A 81 14.22 26.80 -3.08
N ARG A 82 13.64 25.93 -3.91
CA ARG A 82 13.08 24.65 -3.47
C ARG A 82 14.12 23.56 -3.58
N MET A 83 13.99 22.54 -2.75
CA MET A 83 14.85 21.35 -2.78
C MET A 83 14.76 20.66 -4.15
N ALA A 84 15.91 20.26 -4.69
CA ALA A 84 15.98 19.46 -5.91
C ALA A 84 15.33 18.09 -5.66
N CYS A 85 14.16 17.87 -6.25
CA CYS A 85 13.38 16.66 -6.07
C CYS A 85 12.48 16.40 -7.29
N THR A 86 11.84 15.24 -7.32
CA THR A 86 10.76 14.92 -8.25
C THR A 86 9.43 14.89 -7.49
N PRO A 87 8.49 15.82 -7.78
CA PRO A 87 7.14 15.73 -7.26
C PRO A 87 6.47 14.41 -7.67
N GLY A 88 5.80 13.77 -6.73
CA GLY A 88 4.99 12.59 -6.96
C GLY A 88 3.60 12.93 -7.47
N GLU A 89 2.77 11.90 -7.58
CA GLU A 89 1.34 12.02 -7.85
C GLU A 89 0.60 11.14 -6.83
N PRO A 90 -0.67 11.47 -6.49
CA PRO A 90 -1.51 10.61 -5.67
C PRO A 90 -1.62 9.20 -6.27
N LEU A 91 -1.92 8.22 -5.43
CA LEU A 91 -2.11 6.82 -5.80
C LEU A 91 -3.13 6.70 -6.94
N PHE A 92 -4.28 7.36 -6.81
CA PHE A 92 -5.31 7.45 -7.85
C PHE A 92 -5.31 8.82 -8.53
N ALA A 93 -4.18 9.22 -9.11
CA ALA A 93 -4.14 10.38 -9.99
C ALA A 93 -5.14 10.23 -11.16
N PRO A 94 -5.70 11.31 -11.72
CA PRO A 94 -6.66 11.19 -12.82
C PRO A 94 -6.09 10.41 -14.02
N LEU A 95 -6.87 9.46 -14.53
CA LEU A 95 -6.54 8.72 -15.74
C LEU A 95 -6.63 9.62 -16.97
N SER A 96 -5.48 9.96 -17.56
CA SER A 96 -5.44 10.64 -18.85
C SER A 96 -5.70 9.68 -20.01
N ASP A 97 -6.15 10.21 -21.15
CA ASP A 97 -6.33 9.43 -22.39
C ASP A 97 -5.04 8.71 -22.80
N GLU A 98 -3.90 9.37 -22.63
CA GLU A 98 -2.58 8.78 -22.92
C GLU A 98 -2.31 7.56 -22.05
N ILE A 99 -2.62 7.63 -20.75
CA ILE A 99 -2.47 6.52 -19.82
C ILE A 99 -3.42 5.38 -20.20
N ARG A 100 -4.69 5.69 -20.48
CA ARG A 100 -5.68 4.68 -20.88
C ARG A 100 -5.24 3.92 -22.13
N VAL A 101 -4.76 4.64 -23.16
CA VAL A 101 -4.24 4.03 -24.39
C VAL A 101 -2.98 3.22 -24.13
N GLN A 102 -2.05 3.75 -23.34
CA GLN A 102 -0.77 3.07 -23.07
C GLN A 102 -0.97 1.72 -22.38
N TYR A 103 -1.97 1.61 -21.49
CA TYR A 103 -2.19 0.42 -20.68
C TYR A 103 -3.47 -0.35 -21.04
N GLN A 104 -4.11 0.00 -22.16
CA GLN A 104 -5.33 -0.64 -22.64
C GLN A 104 -6.44 -0.69 -21.58
N ILE A 105 -6.56 0.38 -20.79
CA ILE A 105 -7.62 0.49 -19.78
C ILE A 105 -8.92 0.80 -20.53
N PRO A 106 -9.97 -0.04 -20.39
CA PRO A 106 -11.23 0.21 -21.05
C PRO A 106 -11.87 1.50 -20.54
N ASP A 107 -12.58 2.18 -21.42
CA ASP A 107 -13.40 3.32 -21.05
C ASP A 107 -14.73 2.81 -20.51
N ILE A 108 -14.80 2.66 -19.19
CA ILE A 108 -15.99 2.20 -18.49
C ILE A 108 -16.94 3.38 -18.27
N PRO A 109 -18.27 3.21 -18.45
CA PRO A 109 -19.21 4.29 -18.18
C PRO A 109 -19.12 4.78 -16.74
N GLU A 110 -19.33 6.08 -16.57
CA GLU A 110 -19.50 6.69 -15.25
C GLU A 110 -20.68 6.08 -14.49
N VAL A 111 -20.72 6.29 -13.18
CA VAL A 111 -21.83 5.84 -12.33
C VAL A 111 -23.07 6.66 -12.67
N SER A 112 -24.21 5.99 -12.84
CA SER A 112 -25.48 6.62 -13.24
C SER A 112 -26.65 6.18 -12.35
N GLU A 113 -27.83 6.74 -12.58
CA GLU A 113 -29.07 6.32 -11.88
C GLU A 113 -29.49 4.88 -12.20
N GLU A 114 -28.92 4.26 -13.24
CA GLU A 114 -29.17 2.85 -13.56
C GLU A 114 -28.38 1.88 -12.66
N ASP A 115 -27.35 2.39 -11.98
CA ASP A 115 -26.48 1.60 -11.10
C ASP A 115 -27.06 1.52 -9.68
N TRP A 116 -26.93 0.36 -9.05
CA TRP A 116 -27.21 0.21 -7.62
C TRP A 116 -25.96 0.58 -6.82
N VAL A 117 -26.13 1.52 -5.88
CA VAL A 117 -25.03 2.14 -5.13
C VAL A 117 -25.21 1.96 -3.63
N LEU A 118 -24.11 1.70 -2.92
CA LEU A 118 -23.96 1.90 -1.47
C LEU A 118 -22.84 2.88 -1.18
N GLY A 119 -22.98 3.67 -0.13
CA GLY A 119 -21.98 4.66 0.29
C GLY A 119 -22.14 6.03 -0.35
N SER A 120 -21.29 6.96 0.06
CA SER A 120 -21.34 8.38 -0.34
C SER A 120 -20.91 8.59 -1.80
N GLU A 121 -21.52 9.55 -2.49
CA GLU A 121 -21.02 10.00 -3.81
C GLU A 121 -19.65 10.69 -3.71
N ASP A 122 -19.37 11.33 -2.57
CA ASP A 122 -18.10 12.00 -2.25
C ASP A 122 -17.04 11.05 -1.66
N ALA A 123 -17.30 9.74 -1.66
CA ALA A 123 -16.38 8.73 -1.14
C ALA A 123 -15.01 8.83 -1.83
N LEU A 124 -13.94 8.75 -1.04
CA LEU A 124 -12.57 8.76 -1.57
C LEU A 124 -12.35 7.59 -2.55
N MET A 125 -12.91 6.42 -2.24
CA MET A 125 -12.80 5.21 -3.03
C MET A 125 -14.16 4.78 -3.59
N THR A 126 -14.32 4.83 -4.92
CA THR A 126 -15.44 4.21 -5.63
C THR A 126 -14.99 2.90 -6.26
N ILE A 127 -15.64 1.79 -5.87
CA ILE A 127 -15.43 0.45 -6.40
C ILE A 127 -16.61 0.07 -7.30
N ILE A 128 -16.39 0.08 -8.61
CA ILE A 128 -17.32 -0.49 -9.58
C ILE A 128 -16.99 -1.97 -9.72
N PHE A 129 -17.93 -2.84 -9.40
CA PHE A 129 -17.74 -4.28 -9.43
C PHE A 129 -18.72 -4.96 -10.39
N TYR A 130 -18.14 -5.70 -11.33
CA TYR A 130 -18.87 -6.53 -12.29
C TYR A 130 -18.95 -7.95 -11.73
N THR A 131 -20.17 -8.44 -11.56
CA THR A 131 -20.42 -9.60 -10.69
C THR A 131 -21.43 -10.59 -11.27
N ASP A 132 -21.33 -11.82 -10.83
CA ASP A 132 -22.17 -12.94 -11.20
C ASP A 132 -22.62 -13.65 -9.92
N PHE A 133 -23.93 -13.78 -9.74
CA PHE A 133 -24.52 -14.36 -8.52
C PHE A 133 -24.19 -15.84 -8.30
N GLN A 134 -23.85 -16.61 -9.34
CA GLN A 134 -23.38 -18.00 -9.24
C GLN A 134 -21.87 -18.12 -9.07
N CYS A 135 -21.12 -17.04 -9.21
CA CYS A 135 -19.68 -17.07 -9.01
C CYS A 135 -19.34 -17.13 -7.50
N PRO A 136 -18.58 -18.14 -7.03
CA PRO A 136 -18.21 -18.24 -5.62
C PRO A 136 -17.25 -17.13 -5.17
N TYR A 137 -16.38 -16.63 -6.06
CA TYR A 137 -15.52 -15.49 -5.75
C TYR A 137 -16.30 -14.17 -5.63
N CYS A 138 -17.42 -14.04 -6.35
CA CYS A 138 -18.30 -12.89 -6.21
C CYS A 138 -19.00 -12.88 -4.85
N ALA A 139 -19.45 -14.05 -4.36
CA ALA A 139 -20.00 -14.17 -3.01
C ALA A 139 -18.98 -13.78 -1.92
N LEU A 140 -17.72 -14.21 -2.09
CA LEU A 140 -16.63 -13.81 -1.18
C LEU A 140 -16.36 -12.30 -1.24
N PHE A 141 -16.29 -11.72 -2.44
CA PHE A 141 -16.11 -10.27 -2.60
C PHE A 141 -17.25 -9.49 -1.99
N ALA A 142 -18.52 -9.90 -2.17
CA ALA A 142 -19.67 -9.24 -1.58
C ALA A 142 -19.57 -9.18 -0.04
N SER A 143 -19.07 -10.24 0.61
CA SER A 143 -18.81 -10.21 2.05
C SER A 143 -17.66 -9.26 2.43
N GLU A 144 -16.56 -9.26 1.68
CA GLU A 144 -15.40 -8.40 1.97
C GLU A 144 -15.68 -6.92 1.69
N SER A 145 -16.43 -6.60 0.64
CA SER A 145 -16.79 -5.22 0.31
C SER A 145 -17.72 -4.60 1.35
N HIS A 146 -18.65 -5.37 1.93
CA HIS A 146 -19.47 -4.92 3.05
C HIS A 146 -18.65 -4.66 4.31
N LYS A 147 -17.70 -5.54 4.68
CA LYS A 147 -16.77 -5.27 5.80
C LYS A 147 -15.97 -4.00 5.60
N LEU A 148 -15.51 -3.76 4.36
CA LEU A 148 -14.78 -2.54 4.02
C LEU A 148 -15.69 -1.32 4.17
N LEU A 149 -16.91 -1.36 3.63
CA LEU A 149 -17.89 -0.27 3.74
C LEU A 149 -18.27 0.01 5.21
N GLU A 150 -18.46 -1.02 6.03
CA GLU A 150 -18.72 -0.88 7.47
C GLU A 150 -17.56 -0.20 8.21
N THR A 151 -16.32 -0.50 7.80
CA THR A 151 -15.11 0.10 8.40
C THR A 151 -14.91 1.54 7.94
N TYR A 152 -15.28 1.86 6.70
CA TYR A 152 -15.06 3.15 6.04
C TYR A 152 -16.36 3.71 5.42
N PRO A 153 -17.39 3.99 6.23
CA PRO A 153 -18.74 4.31 5.73
C PRO A 153 -18.81 5.60 4.92
N ASP A 154 -17.92 6.56 5.20
CA ASP A 154 -17.86 7.84 4.51
C ASP A 154 -16.87 7.85 3.34
N ASP A 155 -15.91 6.90 3.31
CA ASP A 155 -14.78 6.91 2.36
C ASP A 155 -14.92 5.87 1.24
N VAL A 156 -15.88 4.95 1.33
CA VAL A 156 -16.08 3.86 0.35
C VAL A 156 -17.46 3.93 -0.28
N ARG A 157 -17.49 3.80 -1.61
CA ARG A 157 -18.69 3.67 -2.43
C ARG A 157 -18.63 2.39 -3.25
N LEU A 158 -19.67 1.57 -3.17
CA LEU A 158 -19.81 0.33 -3.92
C LEU A 158 -20.83 0.53 -5.03
N VAL A 159 -20.51 0.09 -6.25
CA VAL A 159 -21.37 0.23 -7.43
C VAL A 159 -21.49 -1.13 -8.12
N TYR A 160 -22.70 -1.68 -8.11
CA TYR A 160 -23.02 -2.99 -8.68
C TYR A 160 -23.22 -2.90 -10.20
N ARG A 161 -22.61 -3.83 -10.94
CA ARG A 161 -22.93 -4.07 -12.37
C ARG A 161 -23.06 -5.58 -12.67
N PRO A 162 -24.14 -6.03 -13.32
CA PRO A 162 -24.33 -7.43 -13.62
C PRO A 162 -23.40 -7.90 -14.74
N LEU A 163 -22.82 -9.09 -14.57
CA LEU A 163 -22.11 -9.83 -15.61
C LEU A 163 -22.35 -11.35 -15.49
N PRO A 164 -23.60 -11.86 -15.61
CA PRO A 164 -23.87 -13.28 -15.71
C PRO A 164 -23.03 -13.97 -16.79
N LEU A 165 -22.21 -14.95 -16.39
CA LEU A 165 -21.34 -15.69 -17.29
C LEU A 165 -22.12 -16.81 -17.99
N SER A 166 -21.81 -17.05 -19.26
CA SER A 166 -22.57 -18.00 -20.10
C SER A 166 -22.56 -19.45 -19.63
N PHE A 167 -21.62 -19.83 -18.76
CA PHE A 167 -21.53 -21.16 -18.15
C PHE A 167 -22.25 -21.26 -16.79
N HIS A 168 -22.82 -20.15 -16.30
CA HIS A 168 -23.64 -20.07 -15.09
C HIS A 168 -25.11 -19.91 -15.49
N ASN A 169 -25.82 -21.04 -15.54
CA ASN A 169 -27.19 -21.14 -16.08
C ASN A 169 -28.29 -20.47 -15.24
N LEU A 170 -28.05 -20.21 -13.95
CA LEU A 170 -28.97 -19.55 -13.03
C LEU A 170 -28.61 -18.07 -12.78
N ALA A 171 -27.38 -17.64 -13.14
CA ALA A 171 -26.91 -16.27 -12.89
C ALA A 171 -27.78 -15.17 -13.53
N PRO A 172 -28.31 -15.32 -14.77
CA PRO A 172 -29.23 -14.34 -15.33
C PRO A 172 -30.50 -14.18 -14.48
N LEU A 173 -31.09 -15.29 -14.02
CA LEU A 173 -32.30 -15.27 -13.20
C LEU A 173 -32.04 -14.64 -11.83
N ALA A 174 -30.88 -14.91 -11.24
CA ALA A 174 -30.45 -14.29 -9.99
C ALA A 174 -30.26 -12.77 -10.12
N ALA A 175 -29.68 -12.30 -11.24
CA ALA A 175 -29.52 -10.87 -11.52
C ALA A 175 -30.89 -10.20 -11.73
N GLN A 176 -31.78 -10.84 -12.47
CA GLN A 176 -33.16 -10.37 -12.66
C GLN A 176 -33.91 -10.29 -11.33
N ALA A 177 -33.72 -11.25 -10.42
CA ALA A 177 -34.31 -11.22 -9.08
C ALA A 177 -33.80 -10.06 -8.22
N ALA A 178 -32.50 -9.77 -8.24
CA ALA A 178 -31.98 -8.59 -7.54
C ALA A 178 -32.61 -7.30 -8.08
N GLU A 179 -32.71 -7.13 -9.40
CA GLU A 179 -33.37 -5.99 -10.04
C GLU A 179 -34.87 -5.89 -9.67
N ALA A 180 -35.60 -7.01 -9.70
CA ALA A 180 -37.02 -7.06 -9.34
C ALA A 180 -37.24 -6.67 -7.87
N ALA A 181 -36.38 -7.13 -6.96
CA ALA A 181 -36.40 -6.68 -5.57
C ALA A 181 -36.06 -5.19 -5.45
N GLY A 182 -35.17 -4.68 -6.30
CA GLY A 182 -34.84 -3.27 -6.42
C GLY A 182 -36.03 -2.37 -6.77
N LEU A 183 -36.94 -2.82 -7.63
CA LEU A 183 -38.20 -2.12 -7.92
C LEU A 183 -39.09 -1.94 -6.69
N GLN A 184 -38.90 -2.78 -5.67
CA GLN A 184 -39.59 -2.70 -4.37
C GLN A 184 -38.70 -2.09 -3.26
N GLY A 185 -37.54 -1.53 -3.62
CA GLY A 185 -36.62 -0.87 -2.69
C GLY A 185 -35.76 -1.83 -1.85
N LYS A 186 -35.58 -3.08 -2.31
CA LYS A 186 -34.86 -4.15 -1.59
C LYS A 186 -33.75 -4.81 -2.41
N PHE A 187 -33.12 -4.04 -3.30
CA PHE A 187 -32.04 -4.55 -4.16
C PHE A 187 -30.92 -5.19 -3.33
N TRP A 188 -30.37 -4.45 -2.35
CA TRP A 188 -29.22 -4.89 -1.57
C TRP A 188 -29.57 -6.04 -0.64
N GLU A 189 -30.76 -6.04 -0.04
CA GLU A 189 -31.23 -7.16 0.76
C GLU A 189 -31.34 -8.45 -0.07
N MET A 190 -31.88 -8.39 -1.29
CA MET A 190 -31.93 -9.56 -2.18
C MET A 190 -30.55 -9.96 -2.69
N HIS A 191 -29.70 -8.99 -3.08
CA HIS A 191 -28.32 -9.22 -3.49
C HIS A 191 -27.54 -10.01 -2.42
N ASP A 192 -27.58 -9.55 -1.17
CA ASP A 192 -26.86 -10.17 -0.07
C ASP A 192 -27.45 -11.54 0.28
N HIS A 193 -28.78 -11.68 0.21
CA HIS A 193 -29.46 -12.94 0.46
C HIS A 193 -29.04 -14.03 -0.54
N ILE A 194 -29.02 -13.70 -1.84
CA ILE A 194 -28.62 -14.61 -2.91
C ILE A 194 -27.16 -15.07 -2.69
N PHE A 195 -26.24 -14.14 -2.40
CA PHE A 195 -24.83 -14.49 -2.18
C PHE A 195 -24.61 -15.28 -0.89
N ALA A 196 -25.24 -14.89 0.21
CA ALA A 196 -25.05 -15.54 1.51
C ALA A 196 -25.52 -17.00 1.49
N LYS A 197 -26.54 -17.32 0.71
CA LYS A 197 -27.13 -18.65 0.58
C LYS A 197 -26.78 -19.35 -0.74
N GLN A 198 -25.70 -18.95 -1.40
CA GLN A 198 -25.28 -19.52 -2.70
C GLN A 198 -25.21 -21.05 -2.71
N GLN A 199 -24.78 -21.67 -1.60
CA GLN A 199 -24.69 -23.14 -1.50
C GLN A 199 -26.06 -23.84 -1.54
N ASP A 200 -27.13 -23.16 -1.14
CA ASP A 200 -28.47 -23.73 -1.06
C ASP A 200 -29.10 -23.86 -2.45
N TRP A 201 -28.76 -22.94 -3.37
CA TRP A 201 -29.44 -22.84 -4.66
C TRP A 201 -28.57 -23.12 -5.89
N ASN A 202 -27.23 -23.06 -5.79
CA ASN A 202 -26.35 -23.15 -6.97
C ASN A 202 -26.40 -24.51 -7.71
N SER A 203 -26.98 -25.55 -7.09
CA SER A 203 -27.16 -26.87 -7.71
C SER A 203 -28.60 -27.16 -8.15
N LEU A 204 -29.52 -26.20 -7.97
CA LEU A 204 -30.92 -26.37 -8.32
C LEU A 204 -31.15 -26.32 -9.84
N THR A 205 -32.30 -26.84 -10.25
CA THR A 205 -32.84 -26.57 -11.58
C THR A 205 -33.35 -25.12 -11.65
N ILE A 206 -33.63 -24.61 -12.85
CA ILE A 206 -34.25 -23.29 -13.02
C ILE A 206 -35.57 -23.20 -12.26
N GLU A 207 -36.41 -24.25 -12.32
CA GLU A 207 -37.68 -24.33 -11.59
C GLU A 207 -37.45 -24.28 -10.07
N GLY A 208 -36.56 -25.12 -9.54
CA GLY A 208 -36.26 -25.13 -8.11
C GLY A 208 -35.64 -23.82 -7.64
N PHE A 209 -34.80 -23.17 -8.46
CA PHE A 209 -34.25 -21.87 -8.13
C PHE A 209 -35.31 -20.76 -8.17
N THR A 210 -36.28 -20.84 -9.08
CA THR A 210 -37.41 -19.90 -9.14
C THR A 210 -38.25 -20.00 -7.87
N GLU A 211 -38.55 -21.22 -7.40
CA GLU A 211 -39.24 -21.44 -6.12
C GLU A 211 -38.42 -20.86 -4.96
N TRP A 212 -37.11 -21.15 -4.91
CA TRP A 212 -36.21 -20.61 -3.90
C TRP A 212 -36.17 -19.08 -3.87
N LEU A 213 -36.19 -18.42 -5.03
CA LEU A 213 -36.22 -16.96 -5.13
C LEU A 213 -37.53 -16.37 -4.60
N ASN A 214 -38.65 -17.04 -4.81
CA ASN A 214 -39.94 -16.61 -4.27
C ASN A 214 -39.99 -16.76 -2.73
N ASP A 215 -39.43 -17.84 -2.19
CA ASP A 215 -39.28 -18.01 -0.73
C ASP A 215 -38.37 -16.93 -0.13
N ALA A 216 -37.26 -16.60 -0.81
CA ALA A 216 -36.38 -15.51 -0.42
C ALA A 216 -37.11 -14.15 -0.47
N ALA A 217 -37.94 -13.91 -1.49
CA ALA A 217 -38.74 -12.70 -1.59
C ALA A 217 -39.76 -12.59 -0.45
N GLU A 218 -40.42 -13.69 -0.08
CA GLU A 218 -41.32 -13.74 1.08
C GLU A 218 -40.56 -13.44 2.39
N GLU A 219 -39.39 -14.04 2.61
CA GLU A 219 -38.54 -13.80 3.78
C GLU A 219 -38.11 -12.34 3.91
N LEU A 220 -37.83 -11.68 2.78
CA LEU A 220 -37.44 -10.27 2.72
C LEU A 220 -38.64 -9.30 2.78
N GLY A 221 -39.86 -9.83 2.84
CA GLY A 221 -41.09 -9.03 2.95
C GLY A 221 -41.49 -8.33 1.64
N LEU A 222 -41.12 -8.88 0.49
CA LEU A 222 -41.52 -8.41 -0.82
C LEU A 222 -42.96 -8.83 -1.16
N ASP A 223 -43.61 -8.10 -2.05
CA ASP A 223 -44.79 -8.60 -2.76
C ASP A 223 -44.33 -9.67 -3.75
N VAL A 224 -44.56 -10.94 -3.39
CA VAL A 224 -44.11 -12.10 -4.15
C VAL A 224 -44.80 -12.18 -5.51
N GLU A 225 -46.06 -11.77 -5.64
CA GLU A 225 -46.78 -11.81 -6.92
C GLU A 225 -46.17 -10.81 -7.90
N GLN A 226 -45.93 -9.57 -7.43
CA GLN A 226 -45.25 -8.54 -8.21
C GLN A 226 -43.80 -8.95 -8.53
N PHE A 227 -43.06 -9.45 -7.53
CA PHE A 227 -41.69 -9.91 -7.69
C PHE A 227 -41.57 -11.01 -8.76
N SER A 228 -42.38 -12.08 -8.67
CA SER A 228 -42.36 -13.15 -9.66
C SER A 228 -42.69 -12.66 -11.07
N ALA A 229 -43.60 -11.68 -11.20
CA ALA A 229 -43.94 -11.09 -12.49
C ALA A 229 -42.77 -10.25 -13.05
N ASP A 230 -42.10 -9.47 -12.20
CA ASP A 230 -41.00 -8.59 -12.59
C ASP A 230 -39.74 -9.35 -12.98
N VAL A 231 -39.40 -10.43 -12.24
CA VAL A 231 -38.23 -11.29 -12.51
C VAL A 231 -38.18 -11.75 -13.96
N VAL A 232 -39.33 -12.05 -14.56
CA VAL A 232 -39.44 -12.54 -15.95
C VAL A 232 -39.99 -11.49 -16.92
N SER A 233 -40.12 -10.24 -16.47
CA SER A 233 -40.60 -9.15 -17.31
C SER A 233 -39.63 -8.89 -18.46
N GLU A 234 -40.18 -8.52 -19.63
CA GLU A 234 -39.37 -8.16 -20.80
C GLU A 234 -38.39 -7.02 -20.49
N GLU A 235 -38.80 -6.07 -19.64
CA GLU A 235 -37.99 -4.94 -19.21
C GLU A 235 -36.72 -5.39 -18.46
N ILE A 236 -36.86 -6.19 -17.39
CA ILE A 236 -35.70 -6.64 -16.60
C ILE A 236 -34.84 -7.63 -17.39
N VAL A 237 -35.46 -8.54 -18.16
CA VAL A 237 -34.72 -9.49 -18.99
C VAL A 237 -33.86 -8.75 -20.04
N ASN A 238 -34.42 -7.74 -20.71
CA ASN A 238 -33.67 -6.93 -21.67
C ASN A 238 -32.58 -6.11 -20.96
N LYS A 239 -32.88 -5.45 -19.83
CA LYS A 239 -31.88 -4.70 -19.04
C LYS A 239 -30.65 -5.56 -18.73
N ILE A 240 -30.84 -6.73 -18.14
CA ILE A 240 -29.73 -7.63 -17.77
C ILE A 240 -28.98 -8.11 -19.02
N THR A 241 -29.69 -8.46 -20.09
CA THR A 241 -29.08 -8.96 -21.32
C THR A 241 -28.23 -7.88 -21.99
N GLU A 242 -28.79 -6.69 -22.20
CA GLU A 242 -28.12 -5.55 -22.84
C GLU A 242 -26.91 -5.07 -22.02
N GLN A 243 -27.04 -4.97 -20.70
CA GLN A 243 -25.90 -4.63 -19.83
C GLN A 243 -24.80 -5.68 -19.91
N THR A 244 -25.15 -6.98 -19.88
CA THR A 244 -24.17 -8.08 -19.99
C THR A 244 -23.42 -8.01 -21.33
N GLU A 245 -24.13 -7.85 -22.45
CA GLU A 245 -23.53 -7.74 -23.78
C GLU A 245 -22.63 -6.51 -23.90
N PHE A 246 -23.08 -5.38 -23.36
CA PHE A 246 -22.32 -4.15 -23.35
C PHE A 246 -21.02 -4.30 -22.53
N HIS A 247 -21.09 -4.86 -21.31
CA HIS A 247 -19.91 -5.10 -20.47
C HIS A 247 -18.90 -6.05 -21.15
N LEU A 248 -19.38 -7.11 -21.79
CA LEU A 248 -18.54 -8.01 -22.60
C LEU A 248 -17.87 -7.28 -23.76
N SER A 249 -18.56 -6.33 -24.40
CA SER A 249 -18.01 -5.51 -25.49
C SER A 249 -16.87 -4.58 -25.04
N LEU A 250 -16.83 -4.22 -23.75
CA LEU A 250 -15.72 -3.48 -23.12
C LEU A 250 -14.52 -4.39 -22.79
N GLY A 251 -14.60 -5.69 -23.06
CA GLY A 251 -13.55 -6.67 -22.75
C GLY A 251 -13.59 -7.18 -21.31
N ILE A 252 -14.63 -6.87 -20.54
CA ILE A 252 -14.81 -7.36 -19.16
C ILE A 252 -15.47 -8.74 -19.25
N ASN A 253 -14.64 -9.79 -19.13
CA ASN A 253 -15.05 -11.17 -19.43
C ASN A 253 -14.87 -12.15 -18.26
N ALA A 254 -14.64 -11.63 -17.04
CA ALA A 254 -14.44 -12.42 -15.83
C ALA A 254 -15.10 -11.74 -14.62
N THR A 255 -15.42 -12.53 -13.60
CA THR A 255 -16.05 -12.05 -12.37
C THR A 255 -15.34 -12.62 -11.12
N PRO A 256 -15.19 -11.82 -10.03
CA PRO A 256 -15.44 -10.39 -10.00
C PRO A 256 -14.40 -9.62 -10.83
N SER A 257 -14.83 -8.64 -11.62
CA SER A 257 -13.94 -7.63 -12.20
C SER A 257 -14.17 -6.31 -11.48
N LEU A 258 -13.09 -5.69 -10.99
CA LEU A 258 -13.17 -4.51 -10.15
C LEU A 258 -12.49 -3.32 -10.84
N PHE A 259 -13.10 -2.16 -10.72
CA PHE A 259 -12.48 -0.88 -11.06
C PHE A 259 -12.55 0.03 -9.84
N ILE A 260 -11.39 0.50 -9.37
CA ILE A 260 -11.28 1.40 -8.23
C ILE A 260 -10.86 2.77 -8.75
N ASN A 261 -11.71 3.78 -8.57
CA ASN A 261 -11.52 5.14 -9.10
C ASN A 261 -11.14 5.15 -10.60
N GLY A 262 -11.77 4.27 -11.38
CA GLY A 262 -11.54 4.12 -12.83
C GLY A 262 -10.36 3.22 -13.21
N TYR A 263 -9.51 2.81 -12.27
CA TYR A 263 -8.40 1.90 -12.52
C TYR A 263 -8.84 0.44 -12.40
N PRO A 264 -8.49 -0.44 -13.36
CA PRO A 264 -8.75 -1.87 -13.20
C PRO A 264 -7.95 -2.42 -12.03
N TRP A 265 -8.60 -3.17 -11.13
CA TRP A 265 -7.99 -3.70 -9.92
C TRP A 265 -7.83 -5.21 -10.01
N GLN A 266 -6.58 -5.66 -10.06
CA GLN A 266 -6.21 -7.08 -10.17
C GLN A 266 -5.51 -7.63 -8.93
N GLN A 267 -5.38 -6.80 -7.89
CA GLN A 267 -4.76 -7.19 -6.64
C GLN A 267 -5.78 -7.82 -5.70
N SER A 268 -5.36 -8.13 -4.47
CA SER A 268 -6.28 -8.60 -3.44
C SER A 268 -7.38 -7.57 -3.19
N TRP A 269 -8.61 -8.06 -3.04
CA TRP A 269 -9.81 -7.30 -2.72
C TRP A 269 -10.36 -7.61 -1.33
N TYR A 270 -9.57 -8.28 -0.48
CA TYR A 270 -9.92 -8.44 0.93
C TYR A 270 -10.03 -7.08 1.61
N ALA A 271 -10.96 -6.94 2.55
CA ALA A 271 -11.22 -5.69 3.26
C ALA A 271 -9.95 -5.15 3.93
N SER A 272 -9.08 -6.03 4.44
CA SER A 272 -7.79 -5.66 5.03
C SER A 272 -6.85 -5.00 4.03
N THR A 273 -6.81 -5.46 2.78
CA THR A 273 -5.93 -4.88 1.76
C THR A 273 -6.51 -3.57 1.25
N LEU A 274 -7.81 -3.54 0.94
CA LEU A 274 -8.46 -2.32 0.46
C LEU A 274 -8.51 -1.24 1.54
N GLY A 275 -8.61 -1.61 2.83
CA GLY A 275 -8.52 -0.67 3.94
C GLY A 275 -7.18 0.07 3.98
N LEU A 276 -6.05 -0.61 3.77
CA LEU A 276 -4.73 0.03 3.64
C LEU A 276 -4.69 1.03 2.47
N VAL A 277 -5.39 0.72 1.37
CA VAL A 277 -5.50 1.61 0.23
C VAL A 277 -6.34 2.84 0.58
N VAL A 278 -7.48 2.68 1.26
CA VAL A 278 -8.31 3.80 1.75
C VAL A 278 -7.49 4.69 2.69
N ASP A 279 -6.78 4.12 3.67
CA ASP A 279 -5.94 4.87 4.60
C ASP A 279 -4.81 5.62 3.88
N THR A 280 -4.24 5.03 2.83
CA THR A 280 -3.26 5.69 1.97
C THR A 280 -3.87 6.89 1.25
N MET A 281 -5.06 6.75 0.68
CA MET A 281 -5.75 7.85 0.02
C MET A 281 -6.10 8.98 1.00
N LYS A 282 -6.53 8.64 2.22
CA LYS A 282 -6.80 9.61 3.29
C LYS A 282 -5.54 10.37 3.72
N ALA A 283 -4.40 9.67 3.80
CA ALA A 283 -3.12 10.30 4.08
C ALA A 283 -2.71 11.23 2.94
N GLU A 284 -2.76 10.74 1.70
CA GLU A 284 -2.38 11.50 0.50
C GLU A 284 -3.26 12.73 0.24
N ALA A 285 -4.54 12.68 0.59
CA ALA A 285 -5.45 13.84 0.51
C ALA A 285 -4.99 15.04 1.37
N LYS A 286 -4.10 14.82 2.34
CA LYS A 286 -3.51 15.86 3.20
C LYS A 286 -2.11 16.28 2.76
N LEU A 287 -1.53 15.63 1.74
CA LEU A 287 -0.17 15.88 1.30
C LEU A 287 -0.08 16.99 0.26
N SER A 288 1.07 17.66 0.27
CA SER A 288 1.51 18.52 -0.83
C SER A 288 2.39 17.70 -1.77
N PHE A 289 2.02 17.63 -3.05
CA PHE A 289 2.81 16.99 -4.09
C PHE A 289 3.78 17.99 -4.73
N GLU A 290 4.60 18.61 -3.90
CA GLU A 290 5.61 19.60 -4.31
C GLU A 290 6.91 19.35 -3.55
N CYS A 291 8.07 19.63 -4.18
CA CYS A 291 9.36 19.59 -3.50
C CYS A 291 9.40 20.60 -2.34
N PRO A 292 9.87 20.29 -1.13
CA PRO A 292 9.86 21.25 -0.04
C PRO A 292 10.80 22.44 -0.30
N PRO A 293 10.65 23.58 0.39
CA PRO A 293 11.69 24.60 0.44
C PRO A 293 13.01 24.02 0.97
N PHE A 294 14.13 24.62 0.58
CA PHE A 294 15.42 24.31 1.20
C PHE A 294 15.60 25.17 2.45
N VAL A 295 15.53 24.56 3.63
CA VAL A 295 15.42 25.22 4.95
C VAL A 295 16.63 25.02 5.85
N ILE A 296 17.57 24.16 5.47
CA ILE A 296 18.79 23.91 6.25
C ILE A 296 19.98 24.70 5.70
N ASP A 297 20.99 24.89 6.54
CA ASP A 297 22.33 25.32 6.17
C ASP A 297 23.27 24.09 6.23
N PRO A 298 23.80 23.59 5.10
CA PRO A 298 24.69 22.42 5.06
C PRO A 298 25.97 22.54 5.91
N GLU A 299 26.36 23.76 6.27
CA GLU A 299 27.57 24.04 7.07
C GLU A 299 27.27 24.12 8.59
N LYS A 300 26.03 23.86 9.00
CA LYS A 300 25.62 23.82 10.41
C LYS A 300 25.38 22.41 10.91
N THR A 301 25.26 22.29 12.22
CA THR A 301 24.93 21.01 12.87
C THR A 301 23.46 20.99 13.29
N TYR A 302 22.84 19.81 13.18
CA TYR A 302 21.44 19.63 13.53
C TYR A 302 21.27 18.42 14.45
N ILE A 303 20.52 18.61 15.53
CA ILE A 303 20.09 17.55 16.45
C ILE A 303 18.59 17.34 16.28
N ALA A 304 18.18 16.10 16.04
CA ALA A 304 16.79 15.71 16.03
C ALA A 304 16.44 14.90 17.28
N THR A 305 15.48 15.38 18.07
CA THR A 305 14.92 14.61 19.19
C THR A 305 13.58 14.03 18.77
N MET A 306 13.52 12.71 18.65
CA MET A 306 12.32 11.93 18.36
C MET A 306 11.72 11.44 19.67
N GLU A 307 10.55 11.96 20.04
CA GLU A 307 9.76 11.44 21.15
C GLU A 307 8.84 10.33 20.63
N THR A 308 8.89 9.14 21.23
CA THR A 308 8.00 8.01 20.91
C THR A 308 7.24 7.58 22.16
N GLU A 309 6.28 6.67 22.00
CA GLU A 309 5.58 6.03 23.13
C GLU A 309 6.52 5.22 24.04
N LYS A 310 7.73 4.87 23.58
CA LYS A 310 8.74 4.13 24.34
C LYS A 310 9.77 5.03 25.03
N GLY A 311 9.89 6.29 24.64
CA GLY A 311 10.86 7.22 25.20
C GLY A 311 11.45 8.16 24.16
N LYS A 312 12.59 8.76 24.49
CA LYS A 312 13.27 9.73 23.63
C LYS A 312 14.47 9.10 22.94
N MET A 313 14.63 9.40 21.65
CA MET A 313 15.81 9.10 20.85
C MET A 313 16.38 10.42 20.33
N VAL A 314 17.69 10.61 20.46
CA VAL A 314 18.38 11.82 20.00
C VAL A 314 19.34 11.43 18.88
N PHE A 315 19.22 12.13 17.75
CA PHE A 315 20.02 11.89 16.55
C PHE A 315 20.83 13.11 16.19
N GLU A 316 22.07 12.86 15.79
CA GLU A 316 22.93 13.82 15.10
C GLU A 316 22.77 13.64 13.60
N LEU A 317 22.53 14.73 12.86
CA LEU A 317 22.29 14.71 11.41
C LEU A 317 23.52 15.18 10.62
N TYR A 318 23.63 14.74 9.36
CA TYR A 318 24.80 14.98 8.50
C TYR A 318 24.47 15.81 7.24
N PRO A 319 24.16 17.11 7.38
CA PRO A 319 23.66 17.94 6.27
C PRO A 319 24.74 18.28 5.22
N ASN A 320 26.02 18.17 5.56
CA ASN A 320 27.16 18.41 4.68
C ASN A 320 27.31 17.32 3.59
N VAL A 321 26.98 16.07 3.92
CA VAL A 321 27.09 14.89 3.04
C VAL A 321 25.76 14.41 2.48
N ALA A 322 24.66 14.59 3.23
CA ALA A 322 23.30 14.19 2.82
C ALA A 322 22.29 15.38 2.91
N PRO A 323 22.58 16.53 2.27
CA PRO A 323 21.75 17.73 2.39
C PRO A 323 20.30 17.56 1.94
N LEU A 324 20.00 16.82 0.87
CA LEU A 324 18.61 16.62 0.44
C LEU A 324 17.83 15.78 1.45
N ALA A 325 18.44 14.69 1.93
CA ALA A 325 17.84 13.83 2.95
C ALA A 325 17.60 14.59 4.27
N VAL A 326 18.60 15.31 4.77
CA VAL A 326 18.47 16.08 6.01
C VAL A 326 17.46 17.22 5.83
N ASN A 327 17.45 17.92 4.69
CA ASN A 327 16.47 18.97 4.42
C ASN A 327 15.04 18.43 4.45
N SER A 328 14.80 17.32 3.74
CA SER A 328 13.51 16.64 3.71
C SER A 328 13.08 16.23 5.12
N PHE A 329 13.96 15.57 5.88
CA PHE A 329 13.66 15.12 7.24
C PHE A 329 13.36 16.29 8.20
N VAL A 330 14.15 17.37 8.15
CA VAL A 330 13.95 18.58 8.97
C VAL A 330 12.63 19.27 8.64
N TYR A 331 12.35 19.50 7.35
CA TYR A 331 11.10 20.13 6.92
C TYR A 331 9.87 19.32 7.32
N LEU A 332 9.90 18.00 7.10
CA LEU A 332 8.81 17.09 7.47
C LEU A 332 8.61 17.05 9.00
N SER A 333 9.71 17.03 9.77
CA SER A 333 9.64 17.08 11.24
C SER A 333 9.00 18.38 11.73
N GLN A 334 9.42 19.53 11.21
CA GLN A 334 8.90 20.85 11.60
C GLN A 334 7.44 21.07 11.20
N SER A 335 6.95 20.38 10.17
CA SER A 335 5.56 20.43 9.73
C SER A 335 4.65 19.42 10.44
N GLY A 336 5.19 18.61 11.37
CA GLY A 336 4.43 17.58 12.09
C GLY A 336 4.07 16.37 11.24
N PHE A 337 4.73 16.17 10.09
CA PHE A 337 4.45 15.04 9.19
C PHE A 337 4.64 13.68 9.87
N TYR A 338 5.60 13.59 10.79
CA TYR A 338 5.91 12.36 11.52
C TYR A 338 5.06 12.15 12.78
N ASP A 339 4.19 13.10 13.15
CA ASP A 339 3.38 13.02 14.37
C ASP A 339 2.31 11.92 14.20
N GLY A 340 2.32 10.94 15.11
CA GLY A 340 1.47 9.76 15.06
C GLY A 340 1.94 8.67 14.10
N VAL A 341 3.02 8.88 13.34
CA VAL A 341 3.58 7.88 12.42
C VAL A 341 4.16 6.71 13.20
N THR A 342 3.89 5.48 12.75
CA THR A 342 4.33 4.26 13.43
C THR A 342 5.63 3.70 12.84
N PHE A 343 6.36 2.96 13.68
CA PHE A 343 7.33 1.99 13.19
C PHE A 343 6.58 0.78 12.62
N HIS A 344 6.55 0.67 11.30
CA HIS A 344 5.74 -0.35 10.60
C HIS A 344 6.51 -1.63 10.29
N ARG A 345 7.84 -1.60 10.41
CA ARG A 345 8.69 -2.77 10.24
C ARG A 345 9.88 -2.70 11.20
N VAL A 346 10.00 -3.67 12.09
CA VAL A 346 11.02 -3.71 13.13
C VAL A 346 11.54 -5.14 13.23
N LEU A 347 12.79 -5.32 12.83
CA LEU A 347 13.50 -6.60 12.79
C LEU A 347 14.67 -6.52 13.76
N GLN A 348 14.61 -7.29 14.85
CA GLN A 348 15.52 -7.22 16.01
C GLN A 348 17.01 -7.16 15.63
N ASP A 349 17.40 -7.93 14.63
CA ASP A 349 18.80 -8.12 14.23
C ASP A 349 19.17 -7.29 12.99
N PHE A 350 18.30 -6.36 12.58
CA PHE A 350 18.54 -5.54 11.41
C PHE A 350 18.21 -4.08 11.66
N MET A 351 16.93 -3.71 11.72
CA MET A 351 16.54 -2.30 11.79
C MET A 351 15.12 -2.07 12.31
N ALA A 352 14.86 -0.83 12.74
CA ALA A 352 13.53 -0.28 12.93
C ALA A 352 13.22 0.76 11.83
N GLN A 353 12.17 0.54 11.06
CA GLN A 353 11.74 1.38 9.93
C GLN A 353 10.42 2.08 10.22
N GLY A 354 10.39 3.38 9.92
CA GLY A 354 9.26 4.29 10.10
C GLY A 354 9.18 5.33 8.98
N GLY A 355 8.40 6.38 9.20
CA GLY A 355 8.30 7.52 8.28
C GLY A 355 7.30 7.36 7.13
N ASP A 356 6.42 6.35 7.21
CA ASP A 356 5.24 6.22 6.35
C ASP A 356 3.99 6.71 7.11
N PRO A 357 3.29 7.77 6.64
CA PRO A 357 2.05 8.28 7.24
C PRO A 357 0.95 7.27 7.55
N THR A 358 0.91 6.17 6.78
CA THR A 358 -0.10 5.11 6.88
C THR A 358 0.38 3.93 7.70
N GLY A 359 1.69 3.81 7.94
CA GLY A 359 2.30 2.63 8.53
C GLY A 359 2.18 1.36 7.66
N SER A 360 1.90 1.49 6.36
CA SER A 360 1.79 0.35 5.43
C SER A 360 3.11 0.01 4.70
N GLY A 361 4.04 0.96 4.66
CA GLY A 361 5.24 0.95 3.81
C GLY A 361 5.00 1.47 2.38
N MET A 362 3.78 1.87 2.02
CA MET A 362 3.38 2.29 0.67
C MET A 362 3.32 3.80 0.47
N SER A 363 3.24 4.61 1.53
CA SER A 363 3.09 6.07 1.42
C SER A 363 4.42 6.82 1.63
N GLY A 364 4.41 8.12 1.38
CA GLY A 364 5.58 8.99 1.44
C GLY A 364 5.20 10.47 1.51
N PRO A 365 6.12 11.40 1.23
CA PRO A 365 5.89 12.83 1.45
C PRO A 365 5.28 13.56 0.25
N GLY A 366 4.82 12.84 -0.77
CA GLY A 366 4.33 13.44 -2.02
C GLY A 366 5.43 13.81 -3.01
N TYR A 367 6.70 13.49 -2.73
CA TYR A 367 7.84 13.68 -3.62
C TYR A 367 8.93 12.62 -3.37
N THR A 368 9.88 12.50 -4.31
CA THR A 368 11.11 11.72 -4.14
C THR A 368 12.35 12.53 -4.50
N TYR A 369 13.52 12.11 -4.04
CA TYR A 369 14.80 12.76 -4.35
C TYR A 369 15.92 11.74 -4.55
N ALA A 370 17.06 12.22 -5.06
CA ALA A 370 18.22 11.38 -5.35
C ALA A 370 18.89 10.87 -4.08
N GLU A 371 19.39 9.64 -4.14
CA GLU A 371 20.24 9.08 -3.09
C GLU A 371 21.58 9.84 -3.03
N GLU A 372 21.99 10.20 -1.82
CA GLU A 372 23.26 10.83 -1.49
C GLU A 372 24.13 9.81 -0.76
N THR A 373 25.20 9.32 -1.39
CA THR A 373 26.12 8.34 -0.80
C THR A 373 27.57 8.83 -0.83
N HIS A 374 28.35 8.44 0.18
CA HIS A 374 29.75 8.82 0.31
C HIS A 374 30.61 7.56 0.56
N PRO A 375 31.75 7.37 -0.13
CA PRO A 375 32.55 6.14 -0.04
C PRO A 375 33.16 5.89 1.34
N GLU A 376 33.28 6.93 2.17
CA GLU A 376 33.81 6.86 3.53
C GLU A 376 32.73 6.93 4.63
N LEU A 377 31.44 7.00 4.27
CA LEU A 377 30.34 6.95 5.23
C LEU A 377 29.61 5.62 5.05
N LEU A 378 29.87 4.69 5.96
CA LEU A 378 29.49 3.28 5.85
C LEU A 378 28.52 2.88 6.97
N PHE A 379 27.85 1.75 6.77
CA PHE A 379 27.07 1.01 7.76
C PHE A 379 27.96 0.03 8.54
N ASP A 380 29.17 0.45 8.89
CA ASP A 380 30.16 -0.33 9.65
C ASP A 380 29.94 -0.24 11.18
N GLN A 381 28.96 0.57 11.61
CA GLN A 381 28.56 0.77 13.00
C GLN A 381 27.05 0.58 13.18
N PRO A 382 26.59 0.24 14.40
CA PRO A 382 25.17 0.21 14.73
C PRO A 382 24.59 1.63 14.80
N TYR A 383 23.25 1.70 14.82
CA TYR A 383 22.48 2.91 15.11
C TYR A 383 22.61 4.03 14.07
N MET A 384 22.85 3.64 12.81
CA MET A 384 22.84 4.57 11.68
C MET A 384 21.41 4.90 11.28
N LEU A 385 21.11 6.19 11.12
CA LEU A 385 19.85 6.69 10.61
C LEU A 385 19.97 6.90 9.11
N ALA A 386 19.17 6.19 8.33
CA ALA A 386 19.25 6.20 6.88
C ALA A 386 17.87 6.27 6.21
N VAL A 387 17.84 6.75 4.97
CA VAL A 387 16.62 6.89 4.18
C VAL A 387 16.26 5.55 3.55
N ALA A 388 15.02 5.09 3.77
CA ALA A 388 14.48 3.92 3.09
C ALA A 388 14.12 4.29 1.64
N LYS A 389 14.34 3.37 0.72
CA LYS A 389 14.10 3.57 -0.71
C LYS A 389 13.61 2.32 -1.41
N THR A 390 13.20 2.45 -2.66
CA THR A 390 12.92 1.31 -3.54
C THR A 390 14.15 0.95 -4.39
N ASN A 391 13.99 -0.03 -5.28
CA ASN A 391 15.02 -0.34 -6.28
C ASN A 391 15.04 0.65 -7.45
N ALA A 392 14.05 1.54 -7.56
CA ALA A 392 14.07 2.59 -8.57
C ALA A 392 15.12 3.65 -8.20
N PRO A 393 15.84 4.22 -9.19
CA PRO A 393 16.70 5.38 -8.97
C PRO A 393 15.91 6.57 -8.40
N SER A 394 16.52 7.36 -7.52
CA SER A 394 15.93 8.59 -6.98
C SER A 394 14.57 8.36 -6.32
N SER A 395 14.49 7.34 -5.47
CA SER A 395 13.26 6.91 -4.79
C SER A 395 13.28 7.17 -3.28
N SER A 396 14.27 7.93 -2.81
CA SER A 396 14.34 8.43 -1.43
C SER A 396 13.17 9.39 -1.15
N GLY A 397 12.59 9.29 0.06
CA GLY A 397 11.38 10.02 0.44
C GLY A 397 11.35 10.35 1.93
N SER A 398 10.23 10.09 2.62
CA SER A 398 10.07 10.35 4.05
C SER A 398 10.42 9.17 4.94
N GLN A 399 10.42 7.97 4.37
CA GLN A 399 10.64 6.75 5.12
C GLN A 399 12.12 6.63 5.50
N PHE A 400 12.38 6.19 6.73
CA PHE A 400 13.71 6.03 7.27
C PHE A 400 13.82 4.71 8.01
N PHE A 401 15.04 4.27 8.25
CA PHE A 401 15.34 3.16 9.14
C PHE A 401 16.52 3.48 10.05
N ILE A 402 16.54 2.84 11.21
CA ILE A 402 17.61 2.92 12.20
C ILE A 402 18.19 1.52 12.37
N THR A 403 19.48 1.32 12.12
CA THR A 403 20.10 0.00 12.26
C THR A 403 20.30 -0.39 13.73
N PHE A 404 20.10 -1.66 14.06
CA PHE A 404 20.44 -2.17 15.40
C PHE A 404 21.92 -2.59 15.50
N GLU A 405 22.49 -3.05 14.38
CA GLU A 405 23.83 -3.62 14.24
C GLU A 405 24.49 -3.07 12.95
N PRO A 406 25.81 -3.26 12.75
CA PRO A 406 26.46 -3.00 11.47
C PRO A 406 25.76 -3.72 10.32
N ALA A 407 25.58 -3.02 9.20
CA ALA A 407 24.81 -3.47 8.04
C ALA A 407 25.54 -3.19 6.72
N GLU A 408 26.79 -3.62 6.61
CA GLU A 408 27.70 -3.28 5.51
C GLU A 408 27.19 -3.64 4.10
N TRP A 409 26.29 -4.61 3.98
CA TRP A 409 25.66 -4.95 2.70
C TRP A 409 24.78 -3.82 2.13
N LEU A 410 24.49 -2.78 2.91
CA LEU A 410 23.79 -1.57 2.48
C LEU A 410 24.72 -0.48 1.93
N ASN A 411 26.04 -0.63 2.10
CA ASN A 411 27.04 0.38 1.72
C ASN A 411 26.93 0.78 0.24
N GLY A 412 26.99 2.09 -0.02
CA GLY A 412 26.85 2.66 -1.37
C GLY A 412 25.44 2.60 -1.97
N GLY A 413 24.50 1.91 -1.31
CA GLY A 413 23.12 1.78 -1.78
C GLY A 413 22.14 2.74 -1.10
N TYR A 414 22.39 3.16 0.13
CA TYR A 414 21.44 3.95 0.93
C TYR A 414 22.08 5.22 1.49
N THR A 415 21.28 6.28 1.61
CA THR A 415 21.70 7.55 2.20
C THR A 415 21.67 7.47 3.71
N ILE A 416 22.86 7.51 4.31
CA ILE A 416 23.02 7.73 5.75
C ILE A 416 22.85 9.24 5.99
N MET A 417 21.82 9.62 6.74
CA MET A 417 21.51 11.02 7.03
C MET A 417 21.85 11.43 8.47
N GLY A 418 22.18 10.47 9.32
CA GLY A 418 22.56 10.73 10.71
C GLY A 418 22.90 9.48 11.49
N ARG A 419 23.02 9.62 12.81
CA ARG A 419 23.17 8.52 13.76
C ARG A 419 22.46 8.81 15.07
N LEU A 420 22.06 7.75 15.77
CA LEU A 420 21.56 7.84 17.14
C LEU A 420 22.74 8.14 18.10
N ILE A 421 22.58 9.14 18.96
CA ILE A 421 23.57 9.52 19.98
C ILE A 421 23.04 9.29 21.41
N GLU A 422 21.72 9.29 21.62
CA GLU A 422 21.08 8.95 22.91
C GLU A 422 19.78 8.16 22.69
N GLY A 423 19.42 7.27 23.62
CA GLY A 423 18.17 6.49 23.56
C GLY A 423 18.28 5.13 22.89
N VAL A 424 19.46 4.47 22.97
CA VAL A 424 19.67 3.10 22.44
C VAL A 424 18.73 2.09 23.11
N ASP A 425 18.47 2.24 24.42
CA ASP A 425 17.51 1.44 25.18
C ASP A 425 16.08 1.63 24.67
N VAL A 426 15.72 2.86 24.31
CA VAL A 426 14.42 3.19 23.69
C VAL A 426 14.30 2.49 22.33
N LEU A 427 15.30 2.63 21.45
CA LEU A 427 15.32 1.96 20.14
C LEU A 427 15.13 0.44 20.29
N LYS A 428 15.86 -0.19 21.22
CA LYS A 428 15.76 -1.64 21.48
C LYS A 428 14.43 -2.08 22.10
N SER A 429 13.62 -1.14 22.60
CA SER A 429 12.30 -1.42 23.18
C SER A 429 11.14 -1.21 22.19
N ILE A 430 11.43 -0.73 20.97
CA ILE A 430 10.44 -0.64 19.91
C ILE A 430 9.96 -2.06 19.55
N THR A 431 8.65 -2.20 19.46
CA THR A 431 7.93 -3.46 19.31
C THR A 431 8.28 -4.11 17.98
N LEU A 432 8.69 -5.38 18.04
CA LEU A 432 9.02 -6.18 16.85
C LEU A 432 7.80 -6.33 15.94
N ARG A 433 8.04 -6.15 14.64
CA ARG A 433 7.00 -6.18 13.62
C ARG A 433 7.60 -6.61 12.30
N ASP A 434 7.30 -7.84 11.87
CA ASP A 434 7.70 -8.35 10.56
C ASP A 434 6.47 -8.52 9.65
N PRO A 435 6.22 -7.57 8.72
CA PRO A 435 5.13 -7.69 7.75
C PRO A 435 5.21 -8.94 6.86
N SER A 436 6.38 -9.58 6.75
CA SER A 436 6.53 -10.82 5.98
C SER A 436 5.99 -12.03 6.76
N ALA A 437 6.19 -12.05 8.08
CA ALA A 437 5.71 -13.11 8.96
C ALA A 437 4.25 -12.89 9.37
N GLN A 438 3.85 -11.64 9.59
CA GLN A 438 2.49 -11.25 9.99
C GLN A 438 2.05 -10.01 9.20
N PRO A 439 1.47 -10.19 7.98
CA PRO A 439 1.10 -9.08 7.09
C PRO A 439 0.05 -8.11 7.67
N ALA A 440 -0.80 -8.58 8.57
CA ALA A 440 -1.80 -7.80 9.27
C ALA A 440 -1.73 -8.10 10.78
N PRO A 441 -0.82 -7.43 11.52
CA PRO A 441 -0.72 -7.62 12.96
C PRO A 441 -1.99 -7.12 13.66
N ASP A 442 -2.37 -7.79 14.74
CA ASP A 442 -3.50 -7.44 15.62
C ASP A 442 -3.17 -6.33 16.64
N PHE A 443 -2.02 -5.69 16.46
CA PHE A 443 -1.53 -4.58 17.27
C PHE A 443 -0.96 -3.47 16.38
N GLU A 444 -1.04 -2.23 16.87
CA GLU A 444 -0.42 -1.08 16.21
C GLU A 444 1.09 -1.02 16.48
N GLY A 445 1.86 -0.49 15.54
CA GLY A 445 3.26 -0.17 15.77
C GLY A 445 3.41 1.02 16.71
N ASP A 446 4.54 1.09 17.42
CA ASP A 446 4.81 2.21 18.34
C ASP A 446 4.88 3.53 17.59
N LYS A 447 4.23 4.55 18.14
CA LYS A 447 4.08 5.86 17.49
C LYS A 447 5.24 6.79 17.83
N ILE A 448 5.62 7.57 16.83
CA ILE A 448 6.35 8.82 17.00
C ILE A 448 5.32 9.85 17.49
N ILE A 449 5.55 10.41 18.67
CA ILE A 449 4.71 11.47 19.23
C ILE A 449 5.01 12.79 18.52
N ARG A 450 6.29 13.10 18.33
CA ARG A 450 6.80 14.26 17.58
C ARG A 450 8.30 14.19 17.37
N ILE A 451 8.81 14.99 16.43
CA ILE A 451 10.24 15.22 16.23
C ILE A 451 10.55 16.71 16.35
N THR A 452 11.50 17.08 17.22
CA THR A 452 11.98 18.46 17.36
C THR A 452 13.39 18.61 16.80
N ILE A 453 13.64 19.69 16.06
CA ILE A 453 14.93 19.98 15.43
C ILE A 453 15.60 21.15 16.13
N GLU A 454 16.86 20.96 16.54
CA GLU A 454 17.75 22.01 17.05
C GLU A 454 18.86 22.26 16.04
N GLU A 455 19.06 23.52 15.64
CA GLU A 455 20.15 23.98 14.79
C GLU A 455 21.22 24.64 15.67
N ASN A 456 22.48 24.20 15.53
CA ASN A 456 23.61 24.71 16.31
C ASN A 456 24.72 25.30 15.43
#